data_AF-A0A1M5KK95-F1
#
_entry.id   AF-A0A1M5KK95-F1
#
_cell.length_a   1.000
_cell.length_b   1.000
_cell.length_c   1.000
_cell.angle_alpha   90.00
_cell.angle_beta   90.00
_cell.angle_gamma   90.00
#
_symmetry.space_group_name_H-M   'P 1'
#
loop_
_entity.id
_entity.type
_entity.pdbx_description
1 polymer ?
#
loop_
_entity_poly.entity_id
_entity_poly.type
_entity_poly.pdbx_seq_one_letter_code
_entity_poly.pdbx_strand_id
1 'polypeptide(L)'
;MVEPVVLGKYTATLNRMDKHKDSDEYCILINRYIELIEEREELQFKIVPYLKFKYLISFGLLMKEELYTIISIKKLNKINHLASSGFKNKMEFELGKKKDVVLNREIEFLRVQIENIDNMSKGSKIYINNLTNEDIDELKAIFKLLARRLSPEINNNISARKNRLWNRAKEAYNKNDLASLKVLSNLLNNGADYNVRINIDDLQSKINQLYNDIENIKKEFPFNMKENLADDNWILESRCDMISRIEELKKEEERLKSV
;
A
#
# COMPACT_ATOMS: atom_id res chain seq x y z
N MET A 1 16.07 39.73 -2.45
CA MET A 1 14.79 40.25 -3.00
C MET A 1 14.40 39.38 -4.17
N VAL A 2 13.47 38.45 -3.98
CA VAL A 2 12.99 37.54 -5.03
C VAL A 2 11.63 38.06 -5.47
N GLU A 3 11.48 38.35 -6.77
CA GLU A 3 10.30 39.01 -7.33
C GLU A 3 9.05 38.11 -7.32
N PRO A 4 7.85 38.69 -7.06
CA PRO A 4 6.58 37.98 -7.08
C PRO A 4 6.03 37.88 -8.52
N VAL A 5 6.72 37.16 -9.42
CA VAL A 5 6.26 37.00 -10.82
C VAL A 5 5.42 35.72 -11.02
N VAL A 6 5.44 34.80 -10.07
CA VAL A 6 4.79 33.48 -10.24
C VAL A 6 3.28 33.54 -10.00
N LEU A 7 2.78 34.37 -9.09
CA LEU A 7 1.35 34.46 -8.76
C LEU A 7 0.51 35.24 -9.80
N GLY A 8 1.10 36.23 -10.49
CA GLY A 8 0.39 37.08 -11.45
C GLY A 8 0.03 36.40 -12.78
N LYS A 9 0.67 35.27 -13.12
CA LYS A 9 0.35 34.50 -14.34
C LYS A 9 -0.78 33.49 -14.13
N TYR A 10 -1.03 33.04 -12.90
CA TYR A 10 -2.14 32.15 -12.60
C TYR A 10 -3.50 32.86 -12.72
N THR A 11 -3.59 34.12 -12.30
CA THR A 11 -4.82 34.92 -12.41
C THR A 11 -5.18 35.29 -13.86
N ALA A 12 -4.18 35.49 -14.73
CA ALA A 12 -4.42 35.84 -16.13
C ALA A 12 -4.98 34.68 -16.97
N THR A 13 -4.73 33.43 -16.58
CA THR A 13 -5.23 32.23 -17.30
C THR A 13 -6.68 31.90 -16.93
N LEU A 14 -7.13 32.31 -15.73
CA LEU A 14 -8.52 32.22 -15.29
C LEU A 14 -9.44 33.24 -15.98
N ASN A 15 -8.91 34.40 -16.39
CA ASN A 15 -9.67 35.48 -17.03
C ASN A 15 -10.07 35.24 -18.50
N ARG A 16 -9.78 34.05 -19.07
CA ARG A 16 -10.19 33.66 -20.43
C ARG A 16 -11.22 32.53 -20.46
N MET A 17 -11.81 32.18 -19.31
CA MET A 17 -12.95 31.26 -19.26
C MET A 17 -14.23 32.09 -19.32
N ASP A 18 -15.00 31.87 -20.39
CA ASP A 18 -16.28 32.53 -20.64
C ASP A 18 -17.24 32.40 -19.46
N LYS A 19 -18.01 33.47 -19.23
CA LYS A 19 -19.03 33.63 -18.19
C LYS A 19 -20.16 32.59 -18.34
N HIS A 20 -20.02 31.39 -17.76
CA HIS A 20 -21.14 30.49 -17.53
C HIS A 20 -20.93 29.68 -16.23
N LYS A 21 -22.02 29.49 -15.48
CA LYS A 21 -22.10 28.75 -14.19
C LYS A 21 -21.47 27.34 -14.25
N ASP A 22 -21.46 26.75 -15.44
CA ASP A 22 -20.85 25.45 -15.74
C ASP A 22 -19.31 25.49 -15.67
N SER A 23 -18.68 26.67 -15.87
CA SER A 23 -17.23 26.86 -15.74
C SER A 23 -16.78 26.84 -14.29
N ASP A 24 -17.60 27.34 -13.36
CA ASP A 24 -17.29 27.36 -11.92
C ASP A 24 -17.45 25.96 -11.33
N GLU A 25 -18.54 25.26 -11.66
CA GLU A 25 -18.76 23.87 -11.25
C GLU A 25 -17.64 22.95 -11.75
N TYR A 26 -17.24 23.08 -13.01
CA TYR A 26 -16.14 22.30 -13.57
C TYR A 26 -14.80 22.57 -12.87
N CYS A 27 -14.49 23.83 -12.55
CA CYS A 27 -13.30 24.19 -11.77
C CYS A 27 -13.30 23.53 -10.39
N ILE A 28 -14.45 23.50 -9.71
CA ILE A 28 -14.63 22.83 -8.42
C ILE A 28 -14.36 21.33 -8.56
N LEU A 29 -14.93 20.68 -9.57
CA LEU A 29 -14.73 19.25 -9.82
C LEU A 29 -13.27 18.91 -10.16
N ILE A 30 -12.59 19.71 -10.98
CA ILE A 30 -11.16 19.53 -11.25
C ILE A 30 -10.34 19.60 -9.96
N ASN A 31 -10.57 20.63 -9.13
CA ASN A 31 -9.83 20.78 -7.89
C ASN A 31 -10.09 19.57 -6.98
N ARG A 32 -11.35 19.11 -6.91
CA ARG A 32 -11.71 17.95 -6.10
C ARG A 32 -11.04 16.67 -6.59
N TYR A 33 -11.05 16.43 -7.89
CA TYR A 33 -10.36 15.30 -8.50
C TYR A 33 -8.85 15.34 -8.20
N ILE A 34 -8.21 16.50 -8.31
CA ILE A 34 -6.77 16.67 -8.05
C ILE A 34 -6.41 16.40 -6.60
N GLU A 35 -7.27 16.80 -5.66
CA GLU A 35 -7.08 16.47 -4.24
C GLU A 35 -7.17 14.96 -4.01
N LEU A 36 -8.21 14.32 -4.54
CA LEU A 36 -8.46 12.90 -4.32
C LEU A 36 -7.42 12.00 -5.00
N ILE A 37 -6.98 12.34 -6.22
CA ILE A 37 -5.94 11.55 -6.90
C ILE A 37 -4.61 11.63 -6.15
N GLU A 38 -4.30 12.79 -5.56
CA GLU A 38 -3.09 12.97 -4.74
C GLU A 38 -3.19 12.19 -3.43
N GLU A 39 -4.31 12.31 -2.71
CA GLU A 39 -4.56 11.54 -1.49
C GLU A 39 -4.50 10.04 -1.77
N ARG A 40 -5.12 9.56 -2.84
CA ARG A 40 -5.13 8.13 -3.19
C ARG A 40 -3.73 7.61 -3.49
N GLU A 41 -2.92 8.34 -4.26
CA GLU A 41 -1.53 7.95 -4.56
C GLU A 41 -0.66 7.97 -3.28
N GLU A 42 -0.82 8.98 -2.41
CA GLU A 42 -0.12 9.07 -1.12
C GLU A 42 -0.46 7.89 -0.20
N LEU A 43 -1.75 7.61 -0.04
CA LEU A 43 -2.24 6.51 0.78
C LEU A 43 -1.72 5.17 0.26
N GLN A 44 -1.90 4.91 -1.04
CA GLN A 44 -1.64 3.60 -1.63
C GLN A 44 -0.15 3.27 -1.73
N PHE A 45 0.69 4.24 -2.07
CA PHE A 45 2.10 3.97 -2.42
C PHE A 45 3.11 4.46 -1.39
N LYS A 46 2.69 5.25 -0.40
CA LYS A 46 3.56 5.73 0.68
C LYS A 46 3.08 5.23 2.04
N ILE A 47 1.85 5.58 2.41
CA ILE A 47 1.35 5.32 3.77
C ILE A 47 1.08 3.83 4.00
N VAL A 48 0.39 3.15 3.08
CA VAL A 48 0.11 1.71 3.19
C VAL A 48 1.41 0.89 3.26
N PRO A 49 2.40 1.07 2.36
CA PRO A 49 3.68 0.38 2.48
C PRO A 49 4.39 0.68 3.80
N TYR A 50 4.42 1.94 4.23
CA TYR A 50 5.01 2.31 5.52
C TYR A 50 4.36 1.58 6.69
N LEU A 51 3.03 1.60 6.79
CA LEU A 51 2.30 0.93 7.86
C LEU A 51 2.50 -0.59 7.81
N LYS A 52 2.55 -1.18 6.61
CA LYS A 52 2.85 -2.60 6.43
C LYS A 52 4.23 -2.95 6.98
N PHE A 53 5.23 -2.13 6.67
CA PHE A 53 6.59 -2.32 7.18
C PHE A 53 6.69 -2.08 8.68
N LYS A 54 6.01 -1.06 9.21
CA LYS A 54 5.94 -0.83 10.66
C LYS A 54 5.35 -2.05 11.37
N TYR A 55 4.23 -2.57 10.88
CA TYR A 55 3.62 -3.79 11.40
C TYR A 55 4.58 -4.99 11.35
N LEU A 56 5.27 -5.22 10.22
CA LEU A 56 6.21 -6.34 10.09
C LEU A 56 7.43 -6.21 11.01
N ILE A 57 7.96 -5.01 11.22
CA ILE A 57 9.04 -4.78 12.17
C ILE A 57 8.56 -5.01 13.60
N SER A 58 7.35 -4.57 13.92
CA SER A 58 6.75 -4.73 15.26
C SER A 58 6.37 -6.17 15.58
N PHE A 59 5.91 -6.98 14.61
CA PHE A 59 5.30 -8.29 14.91
C PHE A 59 5.89 -9.46 14.13
N GLY A 60 6.63 -9.22 13.04
CA GLY A 60 7.01 -10.26 12.06
C GLY A 60 7.79 -11.43 12.65
N LEU A 61 8.70 -11.19 13.60
CA LEU A 61 9.44 -12.27 14.27
C LEU A 61 8.52 -13.17 15.11
N LEU A 62 7.60 -12.58 15.87
CA LEU A 62 6.64 -13.32 16.70
C LEU A 62 5.64 -14.09 15.82
N MET A 63 5.15 -13.48 14.74
CA MET A 63 4.29 -14.15 13.76
C MET A 63 4.96 -15.39 13.17
N LYS A 64 6.25 -15.29 12.80
CA LYS A 64 7.00 -16.44 12.28
C LYS A 64 7.13 -17.53 13.32
N GLU A 65 7.50 -17.17 14.55
CA GLU A 65 7.64 -18.11 15.65
C GLU A 65 6.34 -18.88 15.90
N GLU A 66 5.22 -18.16 15.99
CA GLU A 66 3.89 -18.75 16.09
C GLU A 66 3.59 -19.74 14.95
N LEU A 67 3.83 -19.34 13.70
CA LEU A 67 3.60 -20.19 12.53
C LEU A 67 4.48 -21.45 12.55
N TYR A 68 5.74 -21.36 12.96
CA TYR A 68 6.62 -22.52 13.11
C TYR A 68 6.11 -23.49 14.17
N THR A 69 5.68 -22.99 15.33
CA THR A 69 5.12 -23.82 16.40
C THR A 69 3.82 -24.51 15.94
N ILE A 70 2.93 -23.79 15.24
CA ILE A 70 1.70 -24.38 14.65
C ILE A 70 2.03 -25.51 13.67
N ILE A 71 3.02 -25.32 12.79
CA ILE A 71 3.47 -26.37 11.86
C ILE A 71 3.99 -27.59 12.64
N SER A 72 4.74 -27.37 13.73
CA SER A 72 5.26 -28.45 14.57
C SER A 72 4.14 -29.26 15.22
N ILE A 73 3.20 -28.59 15.88
CA ILE A 73 2.02 -29.20 16.50
C ILE A 73 1.22 -30.03 15.48
N LYS A 74 0.95 -29.47 14.29
CA LYS A 74 0.22 -30.19 13.22
C LYS A 74 0.92 -31.49 12.81
N LYS A 75 2.25 -31.47 12.69
CA LYS A 75 3.05 -32.68 12.37
C LYS A 75 3.01 -33.70 13.51
N LEU A 76 3.15 -33.26 14.76
CA LEU A 76 3.12 -34.13 15.94
C LEU A 76 1.76 -34.80 16.11
N ASN A 77 0.66 -34.04 15.96
CA ASN A 77 -0.68 -34.60 15.99
C ASN A 77 -0.87 -35.70 14.95
N LYS A 78 -0.34 -35.51 13.73
CA LYS A 78 -0.41 -36.55 12.70
C LYS A 78 0.42 -37.79 13.07
N ILE A 79 1.62 -37.59 13.61
CA ILE A 79 2.50 -38.67 14.10
C ILE A 79 1.77 -39.49 15.17
N ASN A 80 1.20 -38.83 16.18
CA ASN A 80 0.52 -39.48 17.30
C ASN A 80 -0.72 -40.22 16.82
N HIS A 81 -1.52 -39.60 15.93
CA HIS A 81 -2.67 -40.27 15.31
C HIS A 81 -2.25 -41.54 14.58
N LEU A 82 -1.22 -41.49 13.73
CA LEU A 82 -0.75 -42.67 12.99
C LEU A 82 -0.21 -43.76 13.92
N ALA A 83 0.49 -43.39 15.01
CA ALA A 83 0.97 -44.33 16.01
C ALA A 83 -0.21 -45.04 16.72
N SER A 84 -1.26 -44.30 17.08
CA SER A 84 -2.47 -44.86 17.69
C SER A 84 -3.33 -45.68 16.71
N SER A 85 -3.15 -45.51 15.39
CA SER A 85 -3.93 -46.20 14.34
C SER A 85 -3.53 -47.67 14.12
N GLY A 86 -2.47 -48.16 14.79
CA GLY A 86 -2.05 -49.56 14.70
C GLY A 86 -1.24 -49.93 13.44
N PHE A 87 -0.66 -48.95 12.72
CA PHE A 87 0.29 -49.22 11.64
C PHE A 87 1.54 -49.92 12.20
N LYS A 88 1.86 -51.11 11.68
CA LYS A 88 2.81 -52.04 12.32
C LYS A 88 4.25 -51.89 11.84
N ASN A 89 4.49 -51.18 10.75
CA ASN A 89 5.83 -51.00 10.19
C ASN A 89 6.14 -49.55 9.79
N LYS A 90 7.44 -49.21 9.82
CA LYS A 90 7.98 -47.87 9.52
C LYS A 90 7.62 -47.37 8.11
N MET A 91 7.37 -48.29 7.16
CA MET A 91 7.08 -47.96 5.77
C MET A 91 5.65 -47.43 5.58
N GLU A 92 4.65 -48.04 6.24
CA GLU A 92 3.26 -47.58 6.27
C GLU A 92 3.12 -46.21 6.93
N PHE A 93 3.89 -45.98 7.99
CA PHE A 93 3.93 -44.71 8.71
C PHE A 93 4.48 -43.56 7.84
N GLU A 94 5.61 -43.79 7.15
CA GLU A 94 6.21 -42.80 6.25
C GLU A 94 5.36 -42.56 4.99
N LEU A 95 4.70 -43.60 4.47
CA LEU A 95 3.72 -43.48 3.38
C LEU A 95 2.49 -42.68 3.81
N GLY A 96 1.98 -42.90 5.03
CA GLY A 96 0.84 -42.18 5.60
C GLY A 96 1.12 -40.68 5.81
N LYS A 97 2.34 -40.31 6.19
CA LYS A 97 2.77 -38.90 6.25
C LYS A 97 2.86 -38.26 4.86
N LYS A 98 3.48 -38.93 3.90
CA LYS A 98 3.65 -38.40 2.54
C LYS A 98 2.34 -38.27 1.77
N LYS A 99 1.36 -39.14 2.05
CA LYS A 99 0.06 -39.15 1.37
C LYS A 99 -1.00 -38.24 2.00
N ASP A 100 -0.72 -37.60 3.14
CA ASP A 100 -1.68 -36.67 3.75
C ASP A 100 -1.71 -35.34 2.99
N VAL A 101 -2.47 -35.33 1.89
CA VAL A 101 -2.61 -34.19 0.99
C VAL A 101 -3.17 -32.97 1.71
N VAL A 102 -4.07 -33.17 2.68
CA VAL A 102 -4.70 -32.06 3.42
C VAL A 102 -3.66 -31.40 4.33
N LEU A 103 -2.98 -32.18 5.18
CA LEU A 103 -1.96 -31.66 6.07
C LEU A 103 -0.80 -30.99 5.32
N ASN A 104 -0.37 -31.59 4.21
CA ASN A 104 0.71 -31.02 3.40
C ASN A 104 0.32 -29.69 2.75
N ARG A 105 -0.93 -29.55 2.27
CA ARG A 105 -1.45 -28.27 1.76
C ARG A 105 -1.50 -27.20 2.85
N GLU A 106 -1.97 -27.55 4.05
CA GLU A 106 -2.01 -26.61 5.17
C GLU A 106 -0.60 -26.16 5.59
N ILE A 107 0.34 -27.09 5.71
CA ILE A 107 1.74 -26.76 6.05
C ILE A 107 2.35 -25.88 4.97
N GLU A 108 2.11 -26.16 3.70
CA GLU A 108 2.65 -25.35 2.61
C GLU A 108 2.09 -23.94 2.63
N PHE A 109 0.78 -23.79 2.87
CA PHE A 109 0.16 -22.47 3.04
C PHE A 109 0.82 -21.67 4.18
N LEU A 110 1.10 -22.31 5.32
CA LEU A 110 1.79 -21.66 6.45
C LEU A 110 3.25 -21.30 6.11
N ARG A 111 3.96 -22.15 5.33
CA ARG A 111 5.32 -21.87 4.87
C ARG A 111 5.38 -20.66 3.93
N VAL A 112 4.43 -20.55 3.01
CA VAL A 112 4.31 -19.39 2.12
C VAL A 112 4.10 -18.11 2.94
N GLN A 113 3.34 -18.15 4.03
CA GLN A 113 3.20 -16.99 4.92
C GLN A 113 4.53 -16.62 5.60
N ILE A 114 5.28 -17.60 6.11
CA ILE A 114 6.61 -17.38 6.72
C ILE A 114 7.57 -16.74 5.70
N GLU A 115 7.61 -17.28 4.49
CA GLU A 115 8.46 -16.76 3.41
C GLU A 115 8.08 -15.32 3.04
N ASN A 116 6.78 -15.02 2.94
CA ASN A 116 6.30 -13.66 2.70
C ASN A 116 6.75 -12.69 3.80
N ILE A 117 6.70 -13.10 5.08
CA ILE A 117 7.21 -12.28 6.19
C ILE A 117 8.71 -12.04 6.02
N ASP A 118 9.50 -13.06 5.69
CA ASP A 118 10.95 -12.92 5.50
C ASP A 118 11.32 -12.00 4.34
N ASN A 119 10.67 -12.18 3.19
CA ASN A 119 10.91 -11.37 2.00
C ASN A 119 10.57 -9.90 2.25
N MET A 120 9.44 -9.63 2.92
CA MET A 120 9.04 -8.25 3.22
C MET A 120 9.88 -7.63 4.35
N SER A 121 10.31 -8.42 5.34
CA SER A 121 11.14 -7.92 6.46
C SER A 121 12.51 -7.44 5.99
N LYS A 122 13.12 -8.09 4.99
CA LYS A 122 14.40 -7.65 4.41
C LYS A 122 14.30 -6.25 3.78
N GLY A 123 13.19 -5.94 3.09
CA GLY A 123 12.95 -4.63 2.48
C GLY A 123 12.53 -3.55 3.48
N SER A 124 11.84 -3.93 4.57
CA SER A 124 11.22 -3.01 5.52
C SER A 124 12.19 -2.05 6.22
N LYS A 125 13.31 -2.58 6.75
CA LYS A 125 14.31 -1.79 7.48
C LYS A 125 15.01 -0.78 6.59
N ILE A 126 15.34 -1.19 5.36
CA ILE A 126 15.95 -0.32 4.36
C ILE A 126 14.98 0.79 3.95
N TYR A 127 13.71 0.44 3.73
CA TYR A 127 12.68 1.40 3.35
C TYR A 127 12.46 2.48 4.40
N ILE A 128 12.24 2.11 5.67
CA ILE A 128 11.97 3.09 6.74
C ILE A 128 13.18 4.00 6.98
N ASN A 129 14.40 3.46 6.95
CA ASN A 129 15.61 4.25 7.17
C ASN A 129 15.90 5.25 6.02
N ASN A 130 15.37 4.99 4.83
CA ASN A 130 15.59 5.81 3.64
C ASN A 130 14.47 6.84 3.37
N LEU A 131 13.51 7.02 4.28
CA LEU A 131 12.53 8.09 4.16
C LEU A 131 13.24 9.44 4.35
N THR A 132 13.61 10.07 3.23
CA THR A 132 14.25 11.39 3.21
C THR A 132 13.22 12.49 3.40
N ASN A 133 13.61 13.55 4.12
CA ASN A 133 12.84 14.77 4.27
C ASN A 133 12.97 15.65 3.01
N GLU A 134 12.41 15.22 1.89
CA GLU A 134 12.13 16.16 0.80
C GLU A 134 11.06 17.17 1.26
N ASP A 135 11.01 18.36 0.66
CA ASP A 135 9.92 19.32 0.88
C ASP A 135 8.59 18.73 0.38
N ILE A 136 7.89 18.03 1.28
CA ILE A 136 6.63 17.32 1.00
C ILE A 136 5.61 18.27 0.38
N ASP A 137 5.54 19.51 0.86
CA ASP A 137 4.61 20.52 0.35
C ASP A 137 4.92 20.89 -1.10
N GLU A 138 6.21 21.05 -1.45
CA GLU A 138 6.62 21.33 -2.83
C GLU A 138 6.34 20.11 -3.73
N LEU A 139 6.63 18.91 -3.25
CA LEU A 139 6.34 17.67 -3.96
C LEU A 139 4.84 17.52 -4.28
N LYS A 140 3.97 17.78 -3.29
CA LYS A 140 2.51 17.77 -3.47
C LYS A 140 2.05 18.86 -4.43
N ALA A 141 2.58 20.07 -4.29
CA ALA A 141 2.23 21.19 -5.16
C ALA A 141 2.57 20.90 -6.64
N ILE A 142 3.76 20.39 -6.92
CA ILE A 142 4.18 20.05 -8.27
C ILE A 142 3.36 18.88 -8.82
N PHE A 143 3.08 17.85 -8.01
CA PHE A 143 2.24 16.74 -8.45
C PHE A 143 0.82 17.20 -8.82
N LYS A 144 0.20 18.05 -8.01
CA LYS A 144 -1.14 18.62 -8.29
C LYS A 144 -1.15 19.46 -9.58
N LEU A 145 -0.08 20.21 -9.85
CA LEU A 145 0.12 20.93 -11.11
C LEU A 145 0.19 19.95 -12.30
N LEU A 146 0.98 18.89 -12.18
CA LEU A 146 1.12 17.87 -13.23
C LEU A 146 -0.19 17.12 -13.46
N ALA A 147 -0.93 16.77 -12.41
CA ALA A 147 -2.25 16.14 -12.50
C ALA A 147 -3.22 17.01 -13.31
N ARG A 148 -3.27 18.32 -13.03
CA ARG A 148 -4.09 19.27 -13.79
C ARG A 148 -3.78 19.27 -15.29
N ARG A 149 -2.50 19.18 -15.66
CA ARG A 149 -2.02 19.34 -17.04
C ARG A 149 -1.96 18.04 -17.84
N LEU A 150 -1.81 16.91 -17.16
CA LEU A 150 -1.49 15.63 -17.79
C LEU A 150 -2.53 14.55 -17.54
N SER A 151 -3.40 14.70 -16.54
CA SER A 151 -4.37 13.65 -16.22
C SER A 151 -5.34 13.46 -17.38
N PRO A 152 -5.52 12.21 -17.87
CA PRO A 152 -6.48 11.91 -18.94
C PRO A 152 -7.93 12.24 -18.55
N GLU A 153 -8.25 12.18 -17.26
CA GLU A 153 -9.60 12.48 -16.75
C GLU A 153 -9.94 13.97 -16.83
N ILE A 154 -8.92 14.84 -16.83
CA ILE A 154 -9.08 16.29 -17.01
C ILE A 154 -8.86 16.69 -18.47
N ASN A 155 -7.99 15.98 -19.18
CA ASN A 155 -7.53 16.33 -20.52
C ASN A 155 -7.92 15.21 -21.50
N ASN A 156 -9.05 15.42 -22.17
CA ASN A 156 -9.52 14.51 -23.21
C ASN A 156 -8.57 14.53 -24.43
N ASN A 157 -8.40 13.37 -25.08
CA ASN A 157 -7.55 13.22 -26.28
C ASN A 157 -6.05 13.52 -26.05
N ILE A 158 -5.50 13.14 -24.89
CA ILE A 158 -4.06 13.26 -24.64
C ILE A 158 -3.25 12.35 -25.57
N SER A 159 -2.16 12.89 -26.11
CA SER A 159 -1.21 12.09 -26.89
C SER A 159 -0.57 11.00 -26.03
N ALA A 160 -0.12 9.91 -26.66
CA ALA A 160 0.63 8.84 -25.98
C ALA A 160 1.84 9.39 -25.20
N ARG A 161 2.45 10.48 -25.69
CA ARG A 161 3.53 11.20 -24.99
C ARG A 161 3.06 11.81 -23.67
N LYS A 162 1.92 12.51 -23.64
CA LYS A 162 1.36 13.11 -22.42
C LYS A 162 0.97 12.02 -21.40
N ASN A 163 0.38 10.90 -21.85
CA ASN A 163 0.06 9.79 -20.95
C ASN A 163 1.32 9.16 -20.31
N ARG A 164 2.41 9.02 -21.09
CA ARG A 164 3.71 8.59 -20.55
C ARG A 164 4.26 9.57 -19.51
N LEU A 165 4.14 10.88 -19.75
CA LEU A 165 4.54 11.90 -18.77
C LEU A 165 3.69 11.83 -17.50
N TRP A 166 2.39 11.55 -17.63
CA TRP A 166 1.51 11.37 -16.47
C TRP A 166 1.93 10.18 -15.61
N ASN A 167 2.20 9.03 -16.23
CA ASN A 167 2.66 7.85 -15.49
C ASN A 167 4.02 8.09 -14.80
N ARG A 168 4.93 8.81 -15.45
CA ARG A 168 6.20 9.23 -14.82
C ARG A 168 6.01 10.19 -13.65
N ALA A 169 5.03 11.10 -13.74
CA ALA A 169 4.68 11.99 -12.64
C ALA A 169 4.17 11.22 -11.42
N LYS A 170 3.29 10.23 -11.61
CA LYS A 170 2.86 9.33 -10.52
C LYS A 170 4.03 8.55 -9.94
N GLU A 171 4.88 7.96 -10.78
CA GLU A 171 6.04 7.20 -10.31
C GLU A 171 7.01 8.07 -9.48
N ALA A 172 7.32 9.27 -9.95
CA ALA A 172 8.18 10.21 -9.23
C ALA A 172 7.54 10.67 -7.91
N TYR A 173 6.24 10.98 -7.91
CA TYR A 173 5.51 11.33 -6.69
C TYR A 173 5.55 10.18 -5.68
N ASN A 174 5.28 8.95 -6.11
CA ASN A 174 5.22 7.77 -5.25
C ASN A 174 6.58 7.41 -4.63
N LYS A 175 7.68 7.77 -5.30
CA LYS A 175 9.04 7.52 -4.81
C LYS A 175 9.63 8.68 -4.00
N ASN A 176 8.88 9.76 -3.78
CA ASN A 176 9.43 11.03 -3.27
C ASN A 176 10.67 11.43 -4.09
N ASP A 177 10.48 11.59 -5.40
CA ASP A 177 11.51 12.06 -6.33
C ASP A 177 11.15 13.47 -6.80
N LEU A 178 11.40 14.45 -5.93
CA LEU A 178 11.13 15.87 -6.20
C LEU A 178 11.91 16.36 -7.42
N ALA A 179 13.13 15.87 -7.63
CA ALA A 179 13.96 16.26 -8.77
C ALA A 179 13.30 15.88 -10.11
N SER A 180 12.82 14.63 -10.24
CA SER A 180 12.09 14.19 -11.44
C SER A 180 10.79 14.96 -11.62
N LEU A 181 10.03 15.24 -10.55
CA LEU A 181 8.83 16.05 -10.63
C LEU A 181 9.12 17.47 -11.15
N LYS A 182 10.18 18.13 -10.68
CA LYS A 182 10.64 19.45 -11.15
C LYS A 182 11.02 19.43 -12.63
N VAL A 183 11.74 18.40 -13.07
CA VAL A 183 12.08 18.23 -14.49
C VAL A 183 10.82 18.08 -15.34
N LEU A 184 9.88 17.23 -14.91
CA LEU A 184 8.61 17.02 -15.60
C LEU A 184 7.76 18.30 -15.67
N SER A 185 7.70 19.09 -14.58
CA SER A 185 6.94 20.35 -14.58
C SER A 185 7.54 21.39 -15.52
N ASN A 186 8.88 21.47 -15.57
CA ASN A 186 9.58 22.40 -16.46
C ASN A 186 9.36 22.04 -17.94
N LEU A 187 9.34 20.75 -18.29
CA LEU A 187 9.05 20.29 -19.65
C LEU A 187 7.66 20.70 -20.16
N LEU A 188 6.70 20.96 -19.26
CA LEU A 188 5.34 21.38 -19.62
C LEU A 188 5.16 22.90 -19.74
N ASN A 189 6.13 23.71 -19.33
CA ASN A 189 6.01 25.17 -19.40
C ASN A 189 6.11 25.73 -20.83
N ASN A 190 6.24 24.89 -21.86
CA ASN A 190 6.50 25.27 -23.26
C ASN A 190 5.33 24.99 -24.24
N GLY A 191 4.07 25.04 -23.81
CA GLY A 191 2.95 25.03 -24.76
C GLY A 191 1.61 24.70 -24.10
N ALA A 192 0.71 25.68 -24.08
CA ALA A 192 -0.67 25.48 -23.68
C ALA A 192 -1.45 24.93 -24.87
N ASP A 193 -2.11 23.79 -24.68
CA ASP A 193 -3.37 23.51 -25.35
C ASP A 193 -4.22 22.68 -24.39
N TYR A 194 -5.11 23.40 -23.70
CA TYR A 194 -6.23 22.85 -22.98
C TYR A 194 -7.33 22.58 -24.00
N ASN A 195 -7.31 21.42 -24.65
CA ASN A 195 -8.46 20.96 -25.42
C ASN A 195 -9.48 20.37 -24.45
N VAL A 196 -10.13 21.24 -23.68
CA VAL A 196 -11.18 20.85 -22.73
C VAL A 196 -12.45 20.59 -23.52
N ARG A 197 -12.69 19.32 -23.89
CA ARG A 197 -14.07 18.89 -24.07
C ARG A 197 -14.58 18.52 -22.69
N ILE A 198 -15.38 19.41 -22.11
CA ILE A 198 -15.96 19.29 -20.76
C ILE A 198 -16.89 18.07 -20.77
N ASN A 199 -16.55 17.01 -20.02
CA ASN A 199 -17.49 15.95 -19.67
C ASN A 199 -17.60 15.90 -18.14
N ILE A 200 -18.59 16.61 -17.61
CA ILE A 200 -18.83 16.75 -16.17
C ILE A 200 -19.23 15.40 -15.56
N ASP A 201 -20.08 14.63 -16.24
CA ASP A 201 -20.60 13.35 -15.74
C ASP A 201 -19.47 12.32 -15.59
N ASP A 202 -18.58 12.23 -16.58
CA ASP A 202 -17.40 11.35 -16.50
C ASP A 202 -16.50 11.75 -15.32
N LEU A 203 -16.22 13.05 -15.15
CA LEU A 203 -15.36 13.53 -14.08
C LEU A 203 -15.98 13.29 -12.69
N GLN A 204 -17.29 13.48 -12.54
CA GLN A 204 -18.02 13.16 -11.31
C GLN A 204 -17.95 11.65 -11.00
N SER A 205 -18.14 10.80 -12.01
CA SER A 205 -17.99 9.35 -11.86
C SER A 205 -16.59 8.96 -11.38
N LYS A 206 -15.55 9.60 -11.94
CA LYS A 206 -14.15 9.38 -11.53
C LYS A 206 -13.86 9.85 -10.11
N ILE A 207 -14.42 10.99 -9.72
CA ILE A 207 -14.34 11.49 -8.34
C ILE A 207 -14.96 10.47 -7.38
N ASN A 208 -16.14 9.94 -7.70
CA ASN A 208 -16.81 8.92 -6.88
C ASN A 208 -15.99 7.62 -6.79
N GLN A 209 -15.35 7.20 -7.89
CA GLN A 209 -14.42 6.06 -7.88
C GLN A 209 -13.25 6.32 -6.93
N LEU A 210 -12.59 7.47 -7.02
CA LEU A 210 -11.48 7.82 -6.14
C LEU A 210 -11.89 7.87 -4.66
N TYR A 211 -13.08 8.40 -4.35
CA TYR A 211 -13.62 8.36 -3.00
C TYR A 211 -13.75 6.94 -2.48
N ASN A 212 -14.38 6.05 -3.26
CA ASN A 212 -14.55 4.66 -2.87
C ASN A 212 -13.20 3.95 -2.70
N ASP A 213 -12.23 4.21 -3.60
CA ASP A 213 -10.88 3.66 -3.49
C ASP A 213 -10.20 4.11 -2.20
N ILE A 214 -10.27 5.40 -1.86
CA ILE A 214 -9.70 5.95 -0.62
C ILE A 214 -10.38 5.33 0.61
N GLU A 215 -11.70 5.23 0.62
CA GLU A 215 -12.44 4.62 1.73
C GLU A 215 -12.12 3.13 1.89
N ASN A 216 -11.96 2.40 0.79
CA ASN A 216 -11.56 1.00 0.83
C ASN A 216 -10.13 0.85 1.37
N ILE A 217 -9.18 1.67 0.89
CA ILE A 217 -7.80 1.69 1.41
C ILE A 217 -7.81 1.93 2.93
N LYS A 218 -8.64 2.86 3.42
CA LYS A 218 -8.72 3.19 4.86
C LYS A 218 -9.30 2.07 5.72
N LYS A 219 -10.19 1.24 5.16
CA LYS A 219 -10.83 0.11 5.86
C LYS A 219 -9.98 -1.15 5.85
N GLU A 220 -9.04 -1.27 4.93
CA GLU A 220 -8.21 -2.46 4.76
C GLU A 220 -6.91 -2.39 5.56
N PHE A 221 -6.35 -3.58 5.82
CA PHE A 221 -5.00 -3.70 6.37
C PHE A 221 -3.97 -3.15 5.38
N PRO A 222 -2.96 -2.40 5.83
CA PRO A 222 -2.64 -2.08 7.23
C PRO A 222 -3.23 -0.74 7.72
N PHE A 223 -4.01 -0.03 6.90
CA PHE A 223 -4.45 1.32 7.24
C PHE A 223 -5.46 1.34 8.40
N ASN A 224 -6.33 0.34 8.46
CA ASN A 224 -7.26 0.17 9.58
C ASN A 224 -6.57 -0.01 10.95
N MET A 225 -5.27 -0.25 10.97
CA MET A 225 -4.44 -0.32 12.18
C MET A 225 -3.54 0.90 12.37
N LYS A 226 -3.71 1.98 11.59
CA LYS A 226 -2.81 3.14 11.60
C LYS A 226 -2.64 3.75 12.99
N GLU A 227 -3.74 3.93 13.72
CA GLU A 227 -3.73 4.53 15.07
C GLU A 227 -3.05 3.61 16.06
N ASN A 228 -3.40 2.32 16.05
CA ASN A 228 -2.76 1.28 16.85
C ASN A 228 -1.25 1.20 16.60
N LEU A 229 -0.84 1.25 15.33
CA LEU A 229 0.57 1.23 14.95
C LEU A 229 1.30 2.53 15.31
N ALA A 230 0.61 3.62 15.65
CA ALA A 230 1.22 4.84 16.16
C ALA A 230 1.40 4.83 17.69
N ASP A 231 0.73 3.92 18.39
CA ASP A 231 0.78 3.80 19.85
C ASP A 231 1.75 2.68 20.28
N ASP A 232 2.88 3.08 20.86
CA ASP A 232 3.90 2.15 21.33
C ASP A 232 3.40 1.28 22.51
N ASN A 233 2.48 1.76 23.34
CA ASN A 233 1.90 0.96 24.43
C ASN A 233 1.03 -0.15 23.85
N TRP A 234 0.16 0.17 22.89
CA TRP A 234 -0.64 -0.82 22.19
C TRP A 234 0.22 -1.89 21.51
N ILE A 235 1.35 -1.49 20.90
CA ILE A 235 2.31 -2.43 20.30
C ILE A 235 2.90 -3.36 21.38
N LEU A 236 3.31 -2.82 22.53
CA LEU A 236 3.89 -3.60 23.62
C LEU A 236 2.87 -4.61 24.20
N GLU A 237 1.66 -4.16 24.50
CA GLU A 237 0.58 -5.01 24.99
C GLU A 237 0.24 -6.12 23.99
N SER A 238 0.06 -5.78 22.73
CA SER A 238 -0.21 -6.75 21.66
C SER A 238 0.91 -7.78 21.52
N ARG A 239 2.17 -7.37 21.69
CA ARG A 239 3.32 -8.29 21.67
C ARG A 239 3.32 -9.21 22.88
N CYS A 240 2.97 -8.72 24.07
CA CYS A 240 2.83 -9.55 25.27
C CYS A 240 1.77 -10.64 25.06
N ASP A 241 0.60 -10.28 24.53
CA ASP A 241 -0.47 -11.23 24.24
C ASP A 241 -0.03 -12.30 23.22
N MET A 242 0.69 -11.89 22.17
CA MET A 242 1.27 -12.83 21.20
C MET A 242 2.27 -13.77 21.86
N ILE A 243 3.15 -13.27 22.73
CA ILE A 243 4.14 -14.10 23.44
C ILE A 243 3.43 -15.13 24.31
N SER A 244 2.44 -14.72 25.11
CA SER A 244 1.67 -15.65 25.94
C SER A 244 0.99 -16.75 25.12
N ARG A 245 0.40 -16.40 23.98
CA ARG A 245 -0.19 -17.39 23.05
C ARG A 245 0.86 -18.35 22.47
N ILE A 246 2.04 -17.84 22.10
CA ILE A 246 3.15 -18.67 21.61
C ILE A 246 3.63 -19.62 22.73
N GLU A 247 3.71 -19.17 23.97
CA GLU A 247 4.08 -20.01 25.10
C GLU A 247 3.08 -21.14 25.34
N GLU A 248 1.78 -20.87 25.22
CA GLU A 248 0.73 -21.90 25.29
C GLU A 248 0.89 -22.93 24.16
N LEU A 249 1.12 -22.47 22.93
CA LEU A 249 1.39 -23.35 21.79
C LEU A 249 2.63 -24.22 22.04
N LYS A 250 3.71 -23.65 22.58
CA LYS A 250 4.92 -24.41 22.91
C LYS A 250 4.68 -25.45 23.99
N LYS A 251 3.89 -25.14 25.03
CA LYS A 251 3.50 -26.13 26.05
C LYS A 251 2.74 -27.30 25.43
N GLU A 252 1.82 -27.01 24.51
CA GLU A 252 1.12 -28.06 23.75
C GLU A 252 2.06 -28.88 22.88
N GLU A 253 2.99 -28.22 22.19
CA GLU A 253 4.00 -28.88 21.37
C GLU A 253 4.83 -29.87 22.20
N GLU A 254 5.28 -29.47 23.39
CA GLU A 254 6.01 -30.34 24.31
C GLU A 254 5.17 -31.50 24.83
N ARG A 255 3.89 -31.26 25.18
CA ARG A 255 2.97 -32.32 25.57
C ARG A 255 2.85 -33.37 24.46
N LEU A 256 2.70 -32.95 23.21
CA LEU A 256 2.57 -33.86 22.07
C LEU A 256 3.86 -34.63 21.75
N LYS A 257 5.04 -34.10 22.09
CA LYS A 257 6.33 -34.82 21.97
C LYS A 257 6.48 -35.93 23.02
N SER A 258 5.78 -35.81 24.15
CA SER A 258 5.83 -36.77 25.26
C SER A 258 4.86 -37.96 25.15
N VAL A 259 4.02 -37.98 24.11
CA VAL A 259 3.05 -39.06 23.78
C VAL A 259 3.72 -40.10 22.89
#